data_AF-A0A9X3CMV0-F1
#
_entry.id   AF-A0A9X3CMV0-F1
#
_cell.length_a   1.000
_cell.length_b   1.000
_cell.length_c   1.000
_cell.angle_alpha   90.00
_cell.angle_beta   90.00
_cell.angle_gamma   90.00
#
_symmetry.space_group_name_H-M   'P 1'
#
loop_
_entity.id
_entity.type
_entity.pdbx_description
1 polymer ?
#
loop_
_entity_poly.entity_id
_entity_poly.type
_entity_poly.pdbx_seq_one_letter_code
_entity_poly.pdbx_strand_id
1 'polypeptide(L)'
;MKNIGKILIIILLLQLSGHAVAQDIEQRFPPQQVEKILALAFENKSIRYTSFATQFNFCQQKPKHSECGEPYQVKRSNYQIAKGNHDVLEQVYHQEMRALVMPEMAYPDLVTSLRELAYLEQKPQADLLYKDTLHAVNDWLAIHDMPQTTEVYFLHALMIKAEALNQQIRDEETF
;
A
#
# COMPACT_ATOMS: atom_id res chain seq x y z
N MET A 1 -7.65 22.58 47.41
CA MET A 1 -6.28 22.54 46.84
C MET A 1 -5.67 21.14 46.66
N LYS A 2 -6.10 20.08 47.40
CA LYS A 2 -5.52 18.72 47.30
C LYS A 2 -5.73 17.95 45.98
N ASN A 3 -6.69 18.36 45.14
CA ASN A 3 -7.03 17.65 43.88
C ASN A 3 -6.33 18.20 42.63
N ILE A 4 -5.72 19.39 42.69
CA ILE A 4 -5.08 20.02 41.53
C ILE A 4 -3.77 19.31 41.18
N GLY A 5 -2.99 18.89 42.19
CA GLY A 5 -1.74 18.15 41.97
C GLY A 5 -1.95 16.75 41.36
N LYS A 6 -3.07 16.09 41.67
CA LYS A 6 -3.41 14.77 41.08
C LYS A 6 -3.81 14.91 39.60
N ILE A 7 -4.56 15.96 39.26
CA ILE A 7 -4.97 16.24 37.87
C ILE A 7 -3.74 16.60 37.01
N LEU A 8 -2.79 17.37 37.55
CA LEU A 8 -1.57 17.74 36.84
C LEU A 8 -0.67 16.54 36.52
N ILE A 9 -0.57 15.57 37.44
CA ILE A 9 0.19 14.33 37.24
C ILE A 9 -0.45 13.44 36.17
N ILE A 10 -1.78 13.35 36.15
CA ILE A 10 -2.52 12.56 35.14
C ILE A 10 -2.34 13.17 33.74
N ILE A 11 -2.39 14.50 33.61
CA ILE A 11 -2.17 15.19 32.33
C ILE A 11 -0.72 15.00 31.84
N LEU A 12 0.28 15.06 32.74
CA LEU A 12 1.67 14.78 32.37
C LEU A 12 1.86 13.33 31.89
N LEU A 13 1.25 12.35 32.57
CA LEU A 13 1.33 10.93 32.20
C LEU A 13 0.66 10.64 30.85
N LEU A 14 -0.44 11.32 30.54
CA LEU A 14 -1.12 11.22 29.23
C LEU A 14 -0.30 11.85 28.09
N GLN A 15 0.44 12.93 28.34
CA GLN A 15 1.31 13.54 27.33
C GLN A 15 2.56 12.67 27.04
N LEU A 16 3.10 11.98 28.05
CA LEU A 16 4.24 11.07 27.88
C LEU A 16 3.91 9.83 27.03
N SER A 17 2.67 9.35 27.06
CA SER A 17 2.26 8.17 26.30
C SER A 17 2.07 8.44 24.80
N GLY A 18 1.59 9.65 24.42
CA GLY A 18 1.43 10.02 23.02
C GLY A 18 2.75 10.15 22.25
N HIS A 19 3.81 10.65 22.90
CA HIS A 19 5.12 10.83 22.25
C HIS A 19 5.83 9.49 22.00
N ALA A 20 5.68 8.51 22.90
CA ALA A 20 6.30 7.19 22.74
C ALA A 20 5.69 6.40 21.57
N VAL A 21 4.37 6.47 21.38
CA VAL A 21 3.67 5.80 20.27
C VAL A 21 4.00 6.48 18.93
N ALA A 22 4.06 7.81 18.88
CA ALA A 22 4.44 8.53 17.67
C ALA A 22 5.87 8.20 17.22
N GLN A 23 6.81 8.10 18.16
CA GLN A 23 8.21 7.76 17.89
C GLN A 23 8.38 6.30 17.40
N ASP A 24 7.60 5.35 17.93
CA ASP A 24 7.59 3.96 17.45
C ASP A 24 7.09 3.85 16.00
N ILE A 25 6.07 4.63 15.65
CA ILE A 25 5.50 4.64 14.29
C ILE A 25 6.43 5.30 13.28
N GLU A 26 7.10 6.40 13.63
CA GLU A 26 8.09 7.02 12.75
C GLU A 26 9.30 6.11 12.51
N GLN A 27 9.73 5.38 13.53
CA GLN A 27 10.79 4.40 13.38
C GLN A 27 10.34 3.25 12.47
N ARG A 28 9.10 2.75 12.64
CA ARG A 28 8.53 1.67 11.83
C ARG A 28 8.33 2.04 10.37
N PHE A 29 8.02 3.30 10.10
CA PHE A 29 7.78 3.84 8.76
C PHE A 29 8.75 4.99 8.47
N PRO A 30 10.05 4.70 8.22
CA PRO A 30 11.03 5.73 7.95
C PRO A 30 10.60 6.57 6.74
N PRO A 31 10.50 7.92 6.87
CA PRO A 31 9.94 8.77 5.82
C PRO A 31 10.57 8.57 4.44
N GLN A 32 11.90 8.45 4.41
CA GLN A 32 12.64 8.24 3.16
C GLN A 32 12.21 6.96 2.43
N GLN A 33 11.91 5.88 3.14
CA GLN A 33 11.52 4.61 2.50
C GLN A 33 10.06 4.66 2.06
N VAL A 34 9.17 5.23 2.87
CA VAL A 34 7.76 5.39 2.49
C VAL A 34 7.61 6.33 1.29
N GLU A 35 8.35 7.43 1.26
CA GLU A 35 8.34 8.40 0.15
C GLU A 35 8.83 7.80 -1.17
N LYS A 36 9.79 6.87 -1.14
CA LYS A 36 10.19 6.12 -2.35
C LYS A 36 9.03 5.29 -2.90
N ILE A 37 8.28 4.62 -2.03
CA ILE A 37 7.13 3.81 -2.44
C ILE A 37 5.97 4.70 -2.91
N LEU A 38 5.75 5.85 -2.27
CA LEU A 38 4.78 6.85 -2.75
C LEU A 38 5.13 7.36 -4.15
N ALA A 39 6.41 7.66 -4.39
CA ALA A 39 6.89 8.06 -5.72
C ALA A 39 6.65 6.96 -6.76
N LEU A 40 6.91 5.69 -6.40
CA LEU A 40 6.62 4.53 -7.25
C LEU A 40 5.12 4.40 -7.57
N ALA A 41 4.25 4.55 -6.57
CA ALA A 41 2.80 4.51 -6.75
C ALA A 41 2.32 5.67 -7.65
N PHE A 42 2.93 6.85 -7.52
CA PHE A 42 2.63 8.00 -8.35
C PHE A 42 3.05 7.77 -9.82
N GLU A 43 4.25 7.24 -10.03
CA GLU A 43 4.76 6.90 -11.36
C GLU A 43 3.84 5.89 -12.05
N ASN A 44 3.47 4.82 -11.35
CA ASN A 44 2.53 3.82 -11.85
C ASN A 44 1.20 4.46 -12.27
N LYS A 45 0.59 5.26 -11.38
CA LYS A 45 -0.63 6.03 -11.68
C LYS A 45 -0.49 6.87 -12.95
N SER A 46 0.65 7.55 -13.11
CA SER A 46 0.93 8.43 -14.26
C SER A 46 1.02 7.65 -15.58
N ILE A 47 1.75 6.52 -15.58
CA ILE A 47 1.88 5.63 -16.75
C ILE A 47 0.51 5.06 -17.15
N ARG A 48 -0.24 4.53 -16.18
CA ARG A 48 -1.57 3.95 -16.42
C ARG A 48 -2.57 5.01 -16.90
N TYR A 49 -2.51 6.22 -16.34
CA TYR A 49 -3.33 7.35 -16.82
C TYR A 49 -3.02 7.67 -18.29
N THR A 50 -1.75 7.74 -18.67
CA THR A 50 -1.34 8.05 -20.05
C THR A 50 -1.85 6.99 -21.03
N SER A 51 -1.75 5.70 -20.67
CA SER A 51 -2.28 4.59 -21.45
C SER A 51 -3.81 4.66 -21.60
N PHE A 52 -4.52 4.93 -20.50
CA PHE A 52 -5.97 5.14 -20.50
C PHE A 52 -6.39 6.34 -21.35
N ALA A 53 -5.78 7.50 -21.14
CA ALA A 53 -6.12 8.75 -21.84
C ALA A 53 -5.91 8.64 -23.34
N THR A 54 -4.83 7.96 -23.76
CA THR A 54 -4.58 7.65 -25.17
C THR A 54 -5.71 6.82 -25.78
N GLN A 55 -6.12 5.73 -25.12
CA GLN A 55 -7.23 4.89 -25.59
C GLN A 55 -8.56 5.64 -25.58
N PHE A 56 -8.82 6.44 -24.54
CA PHE A 56 -10.02 7.25 -24.43
C PHE A 56 -10.15 8.20 -25.63
N ASN A 57 -9.11 8.96 -25.93
CA ASN A 57 -9.10 9.89 -27.06
C ASN A 57 -9.29 9.17 -28.40
N PHE A 58 -8.65 8.00 -28.57
CA PHE A 58 -8.85 7.17 -29.75
C PHE A 58 -10.31 6.72 -29.91
N CYS A 59 -10.93 6.26 -28.83
CA CYS A 59 -12.31 5.77 -28.84
C CYS A 59 -13.36 6.87 -29.00
N GLN A 60 -13.05 8.10 -28.60
CA GLN A 60 -13.89 9.25 -28.95
C GLN A 60 -13.92 9.49 -30.47
N GLN A 61 -12.80 9.28 -31.17
CA GLN A 61 -12.71 9.47 -32.62
C GLN A 61 -13.26 8.27 -33.40
N LYS A 62 -13.08 7.05 -32.88
CA LYS A 62 -13.48 5.79 -33.54
C LYS A 62 -14.31 4.89 -32.61
N PRO A 63 -15.54 5.29 -32.23
CA PRO A 63 -16.30 4.62 -31.17
C PRO A 63 -16.70 3.17 -31.46
N LYS A 64 -16.68 2.74 -32.73
CA LYS A 64 -17.01 1.37 -33.14
C LYS A 64 -15.77 0.49 -33.40
N HIS A 65 -14.57 1.00 -33.11
CA HIS A 65 -13.34 0.21 -33.25
C HIS A 65 -13.31 -0.93 -32.22
N SER A 66 -12.70 -2.06 -32.58
CA SER A 66 -12.63 -3.25 -31.71
C SER A 66 -11.96 -2.99 -30.37
N GLU A 67 -11.00 -2.06 -30.33
CA GLU A 67 -10.28 -1.68 -29.10
C GLU A 67 -11.10 -0.84 -28.12
N CYS A 68 -12.31 -0.40 -28.50
CA CYS A 68 -13.15 0.47 -27.66
C CYS A 68 -14.14 -0.29 -26.78
N GLY A 69 -14.12 -1.62 -26.83
CA GLY A 69 -14.81 -2.50 -25.89
C GLY A 69 -13.89 -2.90 -24.73
N GLU A 70 -13.62 -4.19 -24.61
CA GLU A 70 -12.84 -4.77 -23.51
C GLU A 70 -11.44 -4.16 -23.31
N PRO A 71 -10.62 -3.93 -24.36
CA PRO A 71 -9.27 -3.38 -24.15
C PRO A 71 -9.28 -1.99 -23.50
N TYR A 72 -10.27 -1.17 -23.84
CA TYR A 72 -10.48 0.13 -23.18
C TYR A 72 -10.89 -0.02 -21.71
N GLN A 73 -11.76 -0.97 -21.38
CA GLN A 73 -12.16 -1.21 -19.98
C GLN A 73 -10.99 -1.70 -19.13
N VAL A 74 -10.13 -2.55 -19.67
CA VAL A 74 -8.89 -3.00 -18.99
C VAL A 74 -8.00 -1.80 -18.68
N LYS A 75 -7.71 -0.93 -19.67
CA LYS A 75 -6.88 0.28 -19.44
C LYS A 75 -7.51 1.22 -18.40
N ARG A 76 -8.83 1.41 -18.45
CA ARG A 76 -9.56 2.21 -17.46
C ARG A 76 -9.46 1.61 -16.05
N SER A 77 -9.68 0.31 -15.92
CA SER A 77 -9.61 -0.40 -14.64
C SER A 77 -8.21 -0.31 -14.04
N ASN A 78 -7.17 -0.59 -14.83
CA ASN A 78 -5.78 -0.52 -14.38
C ASN A 78 -5.41 0.89 -13.89
N TYR A 79 -5.87 1.94 -14.59
CA TYR A 79 -5.71 3.32 -14.11
C TYR A 79 -6.44 3.57 -12.78
N GLN A 80 -7.69 3.12 -12.65
CA GLN A 80 -8.48 3.33 -11.43
C GLN A 80 -7.87 2.61 -10.22
N ILE A 81 -7.34 1.39 -10.42
CA ILE A 81 -6.64 0.63 -9.38
C ILE A 81 -5.36 1.36 -8.95
N ALA A 82 -4.52 1.77 -9.90
CA ALA A 82 -3.28 2.49 -9.61
C ALA A 82 -3.53 3.84 -8.90
N LYS A 83 -4.54 4.59 -9.37
CA LYS A 83 -4.99 5.83 -8.72
C LYS A 83 -5.47 5.57 -7.30
N GLY A 84 -6.35 4.60 -7.11
CA GLY A 84 -6.89 4.26 -5.80
C GLY A 84 -5.81 3.84 -4.80
N ASN A 85 -4.85 3.03 -5.24
CA ASN A 85 -3.72 2.65 -4.39
C ASN A 85 -2.86 3.85 -3.99
N HIS A 86 -2.47 4.71 -4.93
CA HIS A 86 -1.71 5.93 -4.64
C HIS A 86 -2.45 6.83 -3.64
N ASP A 87 -3.73 7.13 -3.90
CA ASP A 87 -4.50 8.08 -3.08
C ASP A 87 -4.69 7.54 -1.64
N VAL A 88 -4.97 6.25 -1.48
CA VAL A 88 -5.11 5.63 -0.16
C VAL A 88 -3.77 5.54 0.56
N LEU A 89 -2.68 5.24 -0.15
CA LEU A 89 -1.32 5.22 0.42
C LEU A 89 -0.93 6.61 0.96
N GLU A 90 -1.13 7.64 0.16
CA GLU A 90 -0.90 9.04 0.54
C GLU A 90 -1.75 9.43 1.76
N GLN A 91 -3.04 9.07 1.74
CA GLN A 91 -3.95 9.36 2.84
C GLN A 91 -3.53 8.65 4.14
N VAL A 92 -3.22 7.36 4.10
CA VAL A 92 -2.85 6.57 5.28
C VAL A 92 -1.51 7.01 5.86
N TYR A 93 -0.57 7.41 5.02
CA TYR A 93 0.72 7.89 5.47
C TYR A 93 0.65 9.28 6.12
N HIS A 94 -0.09 10.22 5.52
CA HIS A 94 -0.14 11.60 6.00
C HIS A 94 -1.20 11.87 7.06
N GLN A 95 -2.23 11.03 7.16
CA GLN A 95 -3.20 11.09 8.26
C GLN A 95 -2.71 10.17 9.37
N GLU A 96 -3.19 10.34 10.61
CA GLU A 96 -2.77 9.57 11.81
C GLU A 96 -3.17 8.06 11.75
N MET A 97 -3.25 7.47 10.56
CA MET A 97 -3.64 6.10 10.26
C MET A 97 -2.45 5.16 10.02
N ARG A 98 -1.20 5.64 10.11
CA ARG A 98 0.02 4.82 9.98
C ARG A 98 0.05 3.62 10.93
N ALA A 99 -0.54 3.75 12.11
CA ALA A 99 -0.63 2.72 13.13
C ALA A 99 -1.80 1.73 12.94
N LEU A 100 -2.59 1.85 11.86
CA LEU A 100 -3.74 0.99 11.64
C LEU A 100 -3.28 -0.44 11.31
N VAL A 101 -3.59 -1.38 12.20
CA VAL A 101 -3.39 -2.82 11.96
C VAL A 101 -4.35 -3.28 10.86
N MET A 102 -3.85 -4.11 9.96
CA MET A 102 -4.60 -4.60 8.82
C MET A 102 -5.73 -5.54 9.28
N PRO A 103 -6.98 -5.34 8.84
CA PRO A 103 -8.08 -6.24 9.18
C PRO A 103 -7.96 -7.56 8.39
N GLU A 104 -8.35 -8.68 9.02
CA GLU A 104 -8.25 -10.03 8.42
C GLU A 104 -8.92 -10.14 7.04
N MET A 105 -10.06 -9.46 6.85
CA MET A 105 -10.79 -9.47 5.58
C MET A 105 -10.00 -8.89 4.39
N ALA A 106 -8.96 -8.08 4.65
CA ALA A 106 -8.12 -7.49 3.62
C ALA A 106 -6.88 -8.35 3.32
N TYR A 107 -6.58 -9.39 4.10
CA TYR A 107 -5.40 -10.24 3.93
C TYR A 107 -5.32 -10.91 2.54
N PRO A 108 -6.44 -11.29 1.90
CA PRO A 108 -6.35 -11.90 0.57
C PRO A 108 -5.67 -11.04 -0.48
N ASP A 109 -5.88 -9.72 -0.44
CA ASP A 109 -5.23 -8.77 -1.35
C ASP A 109 -3.72 -8.71 -1.10
N LEU A 110 -3.30 -8.65 0.17
CA LEU A 110 -1.88 -8.66 0.54
C LEU A 110 -1.18 -9.94 0.09
N VAL A 111 -1.81 -11.10 0.34
CA VAL A 111 -1.29 -12.40 -0.10
C VAL A 111 -1.11 -12.44 -1.61
N THR A 112 -2.06 -11.87 -2.36
CA THR A 112 -1.96 -11.78 -3.82
C THR A 112 -0.75 -10.96 -4.24
N SER A 113 -0.56 -9.76 -3.68
CA SER A 113 0.60 -8.91 -4.00
C SER A 113 1.94 -9.55 -3.60
N LEU A 114 2.01 -10.24 -2.46
CA LEU A 114 3.21 -10.97 -2.05
C LEU A 114 3.57 -12.13 -3.00
N ARG A 115 2.56 -12.79 -3.58
CA ARG A 115 2.77 -13.84 -4.59
C ARG A 115 3.22 -13.26 -5.94
N GLU A 116 2.64 -12.15 -6.36
CA GLU A 116 3.08 -11.42 -7.56
C GLU A 116 4.54 -11.01 -7.46
N LEU A 117 4.99 -10.63 -6.26
CA LEU A 117 6.37 -10.29 -5.95
C LEU A 117 7.25 -11.50 -5.57
N ALA A 118 6.74 -12.72 -5.68
CA ALA A 118 7.43 -13.97 -5.38
C ALA A 118 7.95 -14.15 -3.93
N TYR A 119 7.39 -13.42 -2.96
CA TYR A 119 7.64 -13.64 -1.52
C TYR A 119 6.82 -14.80 -0.94
N LEU A 120 5.74 -15.20 -1.63
CA LEU A 120 4.93 -16.36 -1.28
C LEU A 120 4.78 -17.27 -2.49
N GLU A 121 4.72 -18.58 -2.24
CA GLU A 121 4.45 -19.57 -3.28
C GLU A 121 3.02 -19.44 -3.84
N GLN A 122 2.88 -19.82 -5.11
CA GLN A 122 1.60 -19.91 -5.83
C GLN A 122 0.82 -21.16 -5.38
N LYS A 123 0.32 -21.14 -4.14
CA LYS A 123 -0.52 -22.19 -3.53
C LYS A 123 -1.97 -21.72 -3.38
N PRO A 124 -2.95 -22.62 -3.13
CA PRO A 124 -4.29 -22.22 -2.73
C PRO A 124 -4.27 -21.32 -1.48
N GLN A 125 -5.26 -20.43 -1.36
CA GLN A 125 -5.30 -19.48 -0.24
C GLN A 125 -5.66 -20.13 1.10
N ALA A 126 -6.44 -21.21 1.08
CA ALA A 126 -6.83 -21.96 2.27
C ALA A 126 -5.63 -22.60 3.00
N ASP A 127 -4.48 -22.72 2.32
CA ASP A 127 -3.29 -23.38 2.84
C ASP A 127 -2.29 -22.40 3.50
N LEU A 128 -2.56 -21.08 3.46
CA LEU A 128 -1.65 -20.07 4.02
C LEU A 128 -2.02 -19.71 5.46
N LEU A 129 -1.03 -19.81 6.35
CA LEU A 129 -1.17 -19.33 7.72
C LEU A 129 -0.79 -17.84 7.80
N TYR A 130 -1.42 -17.10 8.71
CA TYR A 130 -1.06 -15.70 9.00
C TYR A 130 0.45 -15.53 9.28
N LYS A 131 1.05 -16.52 9.95
CA LYS A 131 2.49 -16.55 10.23
C LYS A 131 3.34 -16.51 8.96
N ASP A 132 2.91 -17.19 7.90
CA ASP A 132 3.64 -17.22 6.62
C ASP A 132 3.53 -15.85 5.93
N THR A 133 2.35 -15.23 5.99
CA THR A 133 2.15 -13.85 5.50
C THR A 133 3.00 -12.84 6.27
N LEU A 134 3.05 -12.92 7.60
CA LEU A 134 3.89 -12.03 8.41
C LEU A 134 5.38 -12.22 8.13
N HIS A 135 5.83 -13.46 7.90
CA HIS A 135 7.21 -13.74 7.50
C HIS A 135 7.53 -13.06 6.16
N ALA A 136 6.68 -13.26 5.15
CA ALA A 136 6.86 -12.67 3.83
C ALA A 136 6.84 -11.13 3.86
N VAL A 137 5.98 -10.53 4.68
CA VAL A 137 5.99 -9.06 4.92
C VAL A 137 7.33 -8.63 5.52
N ASN A 138 7.88 -9.36 6.50
CA ASN A 138 9.15 -9.03 7.11
C ASN A 138 10.34 -9.19 6.16
N ASP A 139 10.30 -10.16 5.25
CA ASP A 139 11.31 -10.29 4.19
C ASP A 139 11.26 -9.10 3.23
N TRP A 140 10.04 -8.68 2.85
CA TRP A 140 9.84 -7.49 2.02
C TRP A 140 10.34 -6.21 2.70
N LEU A 141 10.05 -6.04 4.00
CA LEU A 141 10.54 -4.91 4.80
C LEU A 141 12.07 -4.89 4.87
N ALA A 142 12.70 -6.05 5.05
CA ALA A 142 14.16 -6.16 5.12
C ALA A 142 14.83 -5.75 3.80
N ILE A 143 14.28 -6.15 2.65
CA ILE A 143 14.78 -5.77 1.32
C ILE A 143 14.66 -4.25 1.08
N HIS A 144 13.68 -3.60 1.72
CA HIS A 144 13.44 -2.16 1.60
C HIS A 144 14.05 -1.33 2.74
N ASP A 145 15.00 -1.89 3.49
CA ASP A 145 15.67 -1.25 4.63
C ASP A 145 14.69 -0.68 5.68
N MET A 146 13.58 -1.40 5.93
CA MET A 146 12.58 -1.06 6.94
C MET A 146 12.65 -2.03 8.14
N PRO A 147 12.30 -1.57 9.37
CA PRO A 147 12.30 -2.45 10.52
C PRO A 147 11.29 -3.59 10.38
N GLN A 148 11.65 -4.76 10.89
CA GLN A 148 10.71 -5.85 11.05
C GLN A 148 9.57 -5.50 12.01
N THR A 149 8.48 -6.24 11.89
CA THR A 149 7.26 -6.03 12.64
C THR A 149 6.67 -7.35 13.15
N THR A 150 5.91 -7.25 14.23
CA THR A 150 5.12 -8.35 14.80
C THR A 150 3.68 -8.36 14.29
N GLU A 151 3.24 -7.28 13.63
CA GLU A 151 1.89 -7.10 13.12
C GLU A 151 1.91 -6.57 11.69
N VAL A 152 0.96 -7.03 10.87
CA VAL A 152 0.78 -6.47 9.54
C VAL A 152 -0.05 -5.19 9.64
N TYR A 153 0.59 -4.04 9.36
CA TYR A 153 -0.09 -2.75 9.28
C TYR A 153 -0.69 -2.54 7.90
N PHE A 154 -1.80 -1.80 7.83
CA PHE A 154 -2.46 -1.49 6.57
C PHE A 154 -1.52 -0.75 5.61
N LEU A 155 -0.64 0.12 6.14
CA LEU A 155 0.38 0.80 5.35
C LEU A 155 1.39 -0.17 4.71
N HIS A 156 1.78 -1.27 5.38
CA HIS A 156 2.61 -2.31 4.74
C HIS A 156 1.92 -2.88 3.51
N ALA A 157 0.64 -3.24 3.64
CA ALA A 157 -0.11 -3.82 2.53
C ALA A 157 -0.26 -2.87 1.34
N LEU A 158 -0.47 -1.57 1.61
CA LEU A 158 -0.56 -0.56 0.55
C LEU A 158 0.77 -0.37 -0.18
N MET A 159 1.89 -0.38 0.54
CA MET A 159 3.23 -0.26 -0.02
C MET A 159 3.61 -1.49 -0.87
N ILE A 160 3.36 -2.70 -0.34
CA ILE A 160 3.59 -3.95 -1.08
C ILE A 160 2.74 -4.00 -2.35
N LYS A 161 1.47 -3.57 -2.26
CA LYS A 161 0.58 -3.47 -3.43
C LYS A 161 1.10 -2.47 -4.47
N ALA A 162 1.64 -1.33 -4.03
CA ALA A 162 2.21 -0.34 -4.95
C ALA A 162 3.38 -0.93 -5.77
N GLU A 163 4.25 -1.71 -5.14
CA GLU A 163 5.34 -2.38 -5.85
C GLU A 163 4.83 -3.49 -6.78
N ALA A 164 3.88 -4.31 -6.34
CA ALA A 164 3.30 -5.37 -7.16
C ALA A 164 2.64 -4.79 -8.43
N LEU A 165 1.87 -3.70 -8.31
CA LEU A 165 1.30 -2.99 -9.45
C LEU A 165 2.40 -2.46 -10.39
N ASN A 166 3.56 -2.06 -9.86
CA ASN A 166 4.66 -1.58 -10.67
C ASN A 166 5.40 -2.71 -11.39
N GLN A 167 5.52 -3.89 -10.77
CA GLN A 167 6.04 -5.08 -11.43
C GLN A 167 5.18 -5.45 -12.65
N GLN A 168 3.85 -5.36 -12.54
CA GLN A 168 2.95 -5.62 -13.68
C GLN A 168 3.23 -4.70 -14.88
N ILE A 169 3.61 -3.43 -14.67
CA ILE A 169 4.01 -2.54 -15.79
C ILE A 169 5.26 -3.08 -16.48
N ARG A 170 6.28 -3.46 -15.70
CA ARG A 170 7.54 -4.00 -16.25
C ARG A 170 7.31 -5.29 -17.04
N ASP A 171 6.42 -6.15 -16.55
CA ASP A 171 6.09 -7.40 -17.22
C ASP A 171 5.32 -7.14 -18.53
N GLU A 172 4.42 -6.15 -18.57
CA GLU A 172 3.71 -5.74 -19.79
C GLU A 172 4.62 -5.14 -20.86
N GLU A 173 5.72 -4.48 -20.49
CA GLU A 173 6.69 -3.90 -21.43
C GLU A 173 7.69 -4.92 -22.00
N THR A 174 7.74 -6.13 -21.45
CA THR A 174 8.70 -7.18 -21.83
C THR A 174 8.16 -8.14 -22.92
N PHE A 175 6.92 -7.94 -23.38
CA PHE A 175 6.26 -8.71 -24.46
C PHE A 175 5.89 -7.83 -25.66
#